data_AF-A0AA36IMI0-F1
#
_entry.id   AF-A0AA36IMI0-F1
#
_cell.length_a   1.000
_cell.length_b   1.000
_cell.length_c   1.000
_cell.angle_alpha   90.00
_cell.angle_beta   90.00
_cell.angle_gamma   90.00
#
_symmetry.space_group_name_H-M   'P 1'
#
loop_
_entity.id
_entity.type
_entity.pdbx_description
1 polymer ?
#
loop_
_entity_poly.entity_id
_entity_poly.type
_entity_poly.pdbx_seq_one_letter_code
_entity_poly.pdbx_strand_id
1 'polypeptide(L)'
;MVGQRLSKYIASWGLEPQDVPKVITTFLGAKYVTLCVFVGVGAAFQPLRRIFPRQQVSSAWYQVRAWAAEQRRRKELQTKWGGWYMWTSEKYWRLSDKFQASLDRSKLWQHFAQRLGSRNPRALVLGLVEGTILCKVTFPIWGPLELWAIMHFMKHRGAIAATSPEGDLYEQYSHAANATEDAQDMSPGFL
;
A
#
# COMPACT_ATOMS: atom_id res chain seq x y z
N MET A 1 -3.45 -19.80 9.44
CA MET A 1 -2.48 -19.70 10.57
C MET A 1 -1.88 -18.30 10.80
N VAL A 2 -1.78 -17.42 9.79
CA VAL A 2 -1.15 -16.09 9.96
C VAL A 2 -1.92 -15.19 10.96
N GLY A 3 -3.25 -15.28 10.99
CA GLY A 3 -4.09 -14.47 11.88
C GLY A 3 -3.81 -14.66 13.38
N GLN A 4 -3.60 -15.89 13.84
CA GLN A 4 -3.35 -16.16 15.27
C GLN A 4 -2.02 -15.55 15.77
N ARG A 5 -0.99 -15.54 14.92
CA ARG A 5 0.29 -14.89 15.27
C ARG A 5 0.13 -13.39 15.36
N LEU A 6 -0.63 -12.79 14.44
CA LEU A 6 -0.92 -11.36 14.47
C LEU A 6 -1.74 -10.99 15.71
N SER A 7 -2.77 -11.76 16.06
CA SER A 7 -3.57 -11.51 17.28
C SER A 7 -2.73 -11.60 18.56
N LYS A 8 -1.88 -12.63 18.69
CA LYS A 8 -0.94 -12.76 19.84
C LYS A 8 0.03 -11.59 19.90
N TYR A 9 0.54 -11.17 18.75
CA TYR A 9 1.44 -10.03 18.67
C TYR A 9 0.71 -8.74 19.09
N ILE A 10 -0.46 -8.45 18.54
CA ILE A 10 -1.27 -7.27 18.90
C ILE A 10 -1.61 -7.27 20.40
N ALA A 11 -2.00 -8.41 20.97
CA ALA A 11 -2.24 -8.55 22.40
C ALA A 11 -0.98 -8.24 23.25
N SER A 12 0.21 -8.63 22.78
CA SER A 12 1.47 -8.30 23.46
C SER A 12 1.81 -6.79 23.46
N TRP A 13 1.16 -6.01 22.59
CA TRP A 13 1.29 -4.55 22.55
C TRP A 13 0.23 -3.82 23.40
N GLY A 14 -0.66 -4.56 24.07
CA GLY A 14 -1.75 -3.97 24.87
C GLY A 14 -2.89 -3.39 24.02
N LEU A 15 -2.97 -3.78 22.73
CA LEU A 15 -4.04 -3.37 21.84
C LEU A 15 -5.21 -4.34 21.97
N GLU A 16 -6.41 -3.78 22.07
CA GLU A 16 -7.62 -4.58 22.14
C GLU A 16 -7.99 -5.16 20.76
N PRO A 17 -8.72 -6.30 20.71
CA PRO A 17 -9.16 -6.90 19.44
C PRO A 17 -9.95 -5.93 18.54
N GLN A 18 -10.63 -4.95 19.13
CA GLN A 18 -11.41 -3.93 18.43
C GLN A 18 -10.55 -2.91 17.66
N ASP A 19 -9.26 -2.80 17.97
CA ASP A 19 -8.33 -1.90 17.29
C ASP A 19 -7.68 -2.54 16.06
N VAL A 20 -7.71 -3.86 15.95
CA VAL A 20 -7.18 -4.62 14.80
C VAL A 20 -7.70 -4.09 13.45
N PRO A 21 -9.03 -3.93 13.23
CA PRO A 21 -9.52 -3.39 11.97
C PRO A 21 -9.07 -1.95 11.70
N LYS A 22 -8.82 -1.14 12.74
CA LYS A 22 -8.30 0.24 12.60
C LYS A 22 -6.85 0.21 12.13
N VAL A 23 -6.01 -0.65 12.72
CA VAL A 23 -4.61 -0.86 12.29
C VAL A 23 -4.58 -1.31 10.83
N ILE A 24 -5.38 -2.30 10.46
CA ILE A 24 -5.42 -2.85 9.10
C ILE A 24 -5.87 -1.79 8.10
N THR A 25 -6.93 -1.05 8.41
CA THR A 25 -7.45 0.03 7.55
C THR A 25 -6.39 1.13 7.37
N THR A 26 -5.72 1.53 8.44
CA THR A 26 -4.67 2.56 8.41
C THR A 26 -3.48 2.08 7.60
N PHE A 27 -3.04 0.83 7.80
CA PHE A 27 -1.94 0.22 7.04
C PHE A 27 -2.25 0.12 5.55
N LEU A 28 -3.47 -0.30 5.19
CA LEU A 28 -3.92 -0.33 3.80
C LEU A 28 -3.94 1.07 3.18
N GLY A 29 -4.48 2.06 3.90
CA GLY A 29 -4.52 3.45 3.46
C GLY A 29 -3.10 3.99 3.20
N ALA A 30 -2.21 3.82 4.17
CA ALA A 30 -0.83 4.28 4.09
C ALA A 30 -0.05 3.58 2.97
N LYS A 31 -0.28 2.27 2.73
CA LYS A 31 0.22 1.55 1.56
C LYS A 31 -0.23 2.16 0.23
N TYR A 32 -1.51 2.50 0.09
CA TYR A 32 -2.02 3.10 -1.16
C TYR A 32 -1.50 4.52 -1.37
N VAL A 33 -1.38 5.31 -0.30
CA VAL A 33 -0.76 6.65 -0.35
C VAL A 33 0.70 6.52 -0.79
N THR A 34 1.45 5.61 -0.17
CA THR A 34 2.84 5.34 -0.54
C THR A 34 2.97 4.91 -2.00
N LEU A 35 2.09 4.01 -2.47
CA LEU A 35 2.04 3.62 -3.88
C LEU A 35 1.78 4.82 -4.79
N CYS A 36 0.81 5.68 -4.47
CA CYS A 36 0.54 6.90 -5.25
C CYS A 36 1.76 7.83 -5.32
N VAL A 37 2.48 8.00 -4.21
CA VAL A 37 3.73 8.77 -4.17
C VAL A 37 4.79 8.14 -5.07
N PHE A 38 5.04 6.83 -4.97
CA PHE A 38 6.00 6.13 -5.82
C PHE A 38 5.62 6.18 -7.31
N VAL A 39 4.33 6.12 -7.64
CA VAL A 39 3.86 6.28 -9.03
C VAL A 39 4.11 7.70 -9.52
N GLY A 40 3.85 8.72 -8.70
CA GLY A 40 4.16 10.11 -9.03
C GLY A 40 5.66 10.34 -9.26
N VAL A 41 6.49 9.84 -8.35
CA VAL A 41 7.96 9.89 -8.47
C VAL A 41 8.44 9.12 -9.70
N GLY A 42 7.91 7.91 -9.94
CA GLY A 42 8.24 7.10 -11.13
C GLY A 42 7.86 7.81 -12.43
N ALA A 43 6.70 8.45 -12.48
CA ALA A 43 6.26 9.22 -13.63
C ALA A 43 7.16 10.45 -13.90
N ALA A 44 7.59 11.13 -12.83
CA ALA A 44 8.43 12.33 -12.91
C ALA A 44 9.90 12.03 -13.25
N PHE A 45 10.50 11.02 -12.61
CA PHE A 45 11.95 10.77 -12.70
C PHE A 45 12.33 9.63 -13.65
N GLN A 46 11.41 8.69 -13.92
CA GLN A 46 11.62 7.49 -14.75
C GLN A 46 12.97 6.78 -14.44
N PRO A 47 13.26 6.45 -13.17
CA PRO A 47 14.56 5.94 -12.78
C PRO A 47 14.91 4.62 -13.48
N LEU A 48 13.93 3.73 -13.68
CA LEU A 48 14.21 2.44 -14.32
C LEU A 48 14.48 2.63 -15.80
N ARG A 49 13.84 3.57 -16.49
CA ARG A 49 14.19 3.88 -17.89
C ARG A 49 15.66 4.26 -18.08
N ARG A 50 16.30 4.88 -17.08
CA ARG A 50 17.74 5.22 -17.15
C ARG A 50 18.63 3.99 -16.99
N ILE A 51 18.24 3.06 -16.13
CA ILE A 51 19.02 1.85 -15.84
C ILE A 51 18.77 0.77 -16.89
N PHE A 52 17.55 0.71 -17.43
CA PHE A 52 17.08 -0.26 -18.39
C PHE A 52 16.81 0.47 -19.72
N PRO A 53 17.85 0.71 -20.54
CA PRO A 53 17.65 1.31 -21.85
C PRO A 53 16.65 0.48 -22.63
N ARG A 54 15.54 1.11 -23.01
CA ARG A 54 14.50 0.47 -23.81
C ARG A 54 15.16 -0.01 -25.10
N GLN A 55 15.18 -1.33 -25.32
CA GLN A 55 15.45 -1.86 -26.65
C GLN A 55 14.37 -1.29 -27.56
N GLN A 56 14.74 -0.29 -28.38
CA GLN A 56 13.87 0.21 -29.43
C GLN A 56 13.59 -0.97 -30.34
N VAL A 57 12.37 -1.46 -30.26
CA VAL A 57 11.84 -2.47 -31.17
C VAL A 57 11.75 -1.81 -32.54
N SER A 58 12.84 -1.89 -33.31
CA SER A 58 12.85 -1.56 -34.75
C SER A 58 11.90 -2.50 -35.49
N SER A 59 11.61 -2.24 -36.76
CA SER A 59 10.53 -2.85 -37.54
C SER A 59 10.25 -4.34 -37.27
N ALA A 60 8.96 -4.74 -37.33
CA ALA A 60 8.49 -6.10 -37.05
C ALA A 60 9.31 -7.21 -37.72
N TRP A 61 9.90 -6.94 -38.89
CA TRP A 61 10.79 -7.85 -39.62
C TRP A 61 12.19 -8.00 -39.01
N TYR A 62 12.79 -6.92 -38.51
CA TYR A 62 14.03 -7.00 -37.74
C TYR A 62 13.80 -7.70 -36.41
N GLN A 63 12.62 -7.56 -35.81
CA GLN A 63 12.29 -8.23 -34.54
C GLN A 63 12.25 -9.75 -34.68
N VAL A 64 11.68 -10.31 -35.74
CA VAL A 64 11.61 -11.78 -35.88
C VAL A 64 13.02 -12.37 -36.05
N ARG A 65 13.87 -11.75 -36.87
CA ARG A 65 15.26 -12.20 -37.08
C ARG A 65 16.15 -11.97 -35.86
N ALA A 66 16.05 -10.80 -35.22
CA ALA A 66 16.77 -10.51 -34.00
C ALA A 66 16.28 -11.39 -32.84
N TRP A 67 14.98 -11.63 -32.70
CA TRP A 67 14.39 -12.50 -31.68
C TRP A 67 14.86 -13.95 -31.84
N ALA A 68 14.95 -14.48 -33.07
CA ALA A 68 15.45 -15.83 -33.30
C ALA A 68 16.94 -15.98 -32.92
N ALA A 69 17.77 -14.96 -33.19
CA ALA A 69 19.18 -14.94 -32.78
C ALA A 69 19.33 -14.71 -31.26
N GLU A 70 18.50 -13.83 -30.69
CA GLU A 70 18.47 -13.50 -29.27
C GLU A 70 17.96 -14.68 -28.43
N GLN A 71 17.04 -15.50 -28.94
CA GLN A 71 16.60 -16.73 -28.25
C GLN A 71 17.74 -17.73 -28.05
N ARG A 72 18.69 -17.80 -29.00
CA ARG A 72 19.89 -18.64 -28.86
C ARG A 72 20.83 -18.09 -27.79
N ARG A 73 21.13 -16.78 -27.82
CA ARG A 73 21.92 -16.11 -26.76
C ARG A 73 21.23 -16.12 -25.40
N ARG A 74 19.89 -16.02 -25.35
CA ARG A 74 19.09 -16.05 -24.13
C ARG A 74 19.18 -17.40 -23.44
N LYS A 75 19.24 -18.51 -24.18
CA LYS A 75 19.47 -19.84 -23.58
C LYS A 75 20.84 -19.93 -22.92
N GLU A 76 21.87 -19.31 -23.51
CA GLU A 76 23.24 -19.28 -22.94
C GLU A 76 23.39 -18.30 -21.77
N LEU A 77 22.67 -17.17 -21.78
CA LEU A 77 22.67 -16.22 -20.65
C LEU A 77 21.72 -16.67 -19.52
N GLN A 78 20.66 -17.41 -19.84
CA GLN A 78 19.74 -17.99 -18.85
C GLN A 78 20.45 -18.94 -17.90
N THR A 79 21.40 -19.72 -18.40
CA THR A 79 22.15 -20.68 -17.59
C THR A 79 23.15 -20.02 -16.65
N LYS A 80 23.62 -18.80 -16.96
CA LYS A 80 24.64 -18.11 -16.14
C LYS A 80 24.09 -17.04 -15.19
N TRP A 81 23.12 -16.23 -15.59
CA TRP A 81 22.65 -15.05 -14.81
C TRP A 81 21.11 -14.88 -14.78
N GLY A 82 20.35 -15.79 -15.39
CA GLY A 82 18.98 -15.51 -15.85
C GLY A 82 17.80 -15.93 -14.97
N GLY A 83 17.97 -16.16 -13.67
CA GLY A 83 16.84 -16.57 -12.83
C GLY A 83 15.84 -15.44 -12.56
N TRP A 84 16.29 -14.36 -11.92
CA TRP A 84 15.39 -13.35 -11.36
C TRP A 84 15.34 -12.04 -12.14
N TYR A 85 16.48 -11.53 -12.62
CA TYR A 85 16.53 -10.26 -13.37
C TYR A 85 15.84 -10.37 -14.74
N MET A 86 16.11 -11.44 -15.49
CA MET A 86 15.43 -11.68 -16.76
C MET A 86 13.93 -11.89 -16.55
N TRP A 87 13.54 -12.67 -15.54
CA TRP A 87 12.14 -12.89 -15.19
C TRP A 87 11.41 -11.59 -14.81
N THR A 88 12.02 -10.73 -13.99
CA THR A 88 11.44 -9.44 -13.60
C THR A 88 11.33 -8.47 -14.78
N SER A 89 12.35 -8.40 -15.64
CA SER A 89 12.31 -7.56 -16.85
C SER A 89 11.22 -8.00 -17.83
N GLU A 90 11.04 -9.31 -18.03
CA GLU A 90 9.99 -9.84 -18.90
C GLU A 90 8.61 -9.57 -18.32
N LYS A 91 8.43 -9.75 -17.01
CA LYS A 91 7.20 -9.39 -16.31
C LYS A 91 6.91 -7.89 -16.40
N TYR A 92 7.92 -7.03 -16.29
CA TYR A 92 7.81 -5.58 -16.42
C TYR A 92 7.26 -5.19 -17.80
N TRP A 93 7.88 -5.68 -18.88
CA TRP A 93 7.44 -5.36 -20.24
C TRP A 93 6.02 -5.89 -20.53
N ARG A 94 5.71 -7.13 -20.15
CA ARG A 94 4.35 -7.68 -20.31
C ARG A 94 3.29 -6.90 -19.54
N LEU A 95 3.61 -6.41 -18.33
CA LEU A 95 2.70 -5.55 -17.58
C LEU A 95 2.51 -4.21 -18.30
N SER A 96 3.61 -3.59 -18.73
CA SER A 96 3.59 -2.32 -19.46
C SER A 96 2.70 -2.41 -20.71
N ASP A 97 2.83 -3.47 -21.50
CA ASP A 97 2.03 -3.65 -22.72
C ASP A 97 0.53 -3.80 -22.41
N LYS A 98 0.17 -4.56 -21.36
CA LYS A 98 -1.23 -4.72 -20.92
C LYS A 98 -1.82 -3.41 -20.42
N PHE A 99 -1.06 -2.64 -19.65
CA PHE A 99 -1.51 -1.34 -19.17
C PHE A 99 -1.62 -0.34 -20.32
N GLN A 100 -0.69 -0.38 -21.27
CA GLN A 100 -0.76 0.46 -22.46
C GLN A 100 -2.02 0.15 -23.29
N ALA A 101 -2.31 -1.12 -23.53
CA ALA A 101 -3.56 -1.52 -24.19
C ALA A 101 -4.82 -1.12 -23.40
N SER A 102 -4.76 -1.16 -22.06
CA SER A 102 -5.87 -0.71 -21.20
C SER A 102 -6.07 0.81 -21.22
N LEU A 103 -4.97 1.57 -21.33
CA LEU A 103 -5.00 3.03 -21.47
C LEU A 103 -5.62 3.46 -22.78
N ASP A 104 -5.23 2.82 -23.88
CA ASP A 104 -5.75 3.15 -25.21
C ASP A 104 -7.27 2.93 -25.28
N ARG A 105 -7.81 2.03 -24.44
CA ARG A 105 -9.24 1.72 -24.36
C ARG A 105 -10.05 2.65 -23.46
N SER A 106 -9.44 3.33 -22.48
CA SER A 106 -10.19 4.01 -21.41
C SER A 106 -9.99 5.53 -21.43
N LYS A 107 -11.08 6.25 -21.74
CA LYS A 107 -11.15 7.73 -21.69
C LYS A 107 -10.86 8.29 -20.30
N LEU A 108 -11.20 7.54 -19.26
CA LEU A 108 -11.01 7.93 -17.87
C LEU A 108 -9.52 8.12 -17.55
N TRP A 109 -8.68 7.22 -18.06
CA TRP A 109 -7.25 7.34 -17.91
C TRP A 109 -6.65 8.45 -18.77
N GLN A 110 -7.22 8.73 -19.95
CA GLN A 110 -6.78 9.87 -20.76
C GLN A 110 -7.03 11.20 -20.02
N HIS A 111 -8.19 11.34 -19.37
CA HIS A 111 -8.46 12.48 -18.51
C HIS A 111 -7.54 12.55 -17.30
N PHE A 112 -7.23 11.41 -16.68
CA PHE A 112 -6.29 11.36 -15.57
C PHE A 112 -4.87 11.79 -16.00
N ALA A 113 -4.40 11.34 -17.16
CA ALA A 113 -3.13 11.74 -17.74
C ALA A 113 -3.08 13.24 -18.07
N GLN A 114 -4.18 13.78 -18.61
CA GLN A 114 -4.33 15.21 -18.86
C GLN A 114 -4.26 16.03 -17.56
N ARG A 115 -4.92 15.57 -16.49
CA ARG A 115 -4.92 16.24 -15.19
C ARG A 115 -3.55 16.25 -14.52
N LEU A 116 -2.75 15.21 -14.75
CA LEU A 116 -1.37 15.12 -14.28
C LEU A 116 -0.36 15.88 -15.16
N GLY A 117 -0.82 16.68 -16.13
CA GLY A 117 0.04 17.48 -17.01
C GLY A 117 0.91 16.65 -17.97
N SER A 118 0.72 15.34 -18.00
CA SER A 118 1.50 14.43 -18.83
C SER A 118 0.90 14.36 -20.23
N ARG A 119 1.46 15.14 -21.16
CA ARG A 119 1.11 15.06 -22.60
C ARG A 119 1.32 13.67 -23.21
N ASN A 120 2.05 12.79 -22.53
CA ASN A 120 2.37 11.44 -23.00
C ASN A 120 1.78 10.37 -22.05
N PRO A 121 0.64 9.73 -22.39
CA PRO A 121 0.02 8.72 -21.54
C PRO A 121 0.92 7.50 -21.33
N ARG A 122 1.85 7.21 -22.25
CA ARG A 122 2.82 6.12 -22.10
C ARG A 122 3.80 6.37 -20.95
N ALA A 123 4.18 7.63 -20.71
CA ALA A 123 5.06 7.98 -19.60
C ALA A 123 4.39 7.70 -18.25
N LEU A 124 3.07 7.90 -18.17
CA LEU A 124 2.28 7.61 -16.97
C LEU A 124 2.16 6.10 -16.72
N VAL A 125 1.92 5.29 -17.76
CA VAL A 125 1.97 3.81 -17.63
C VAL A 125 3.31 3.37 -17.10
N LEU A 126 4.37 3.89 -17.70
CA LEU A 126 5.72 3.53 -17.33
C LEU A 126 5.95 3.88 -15.85
N GLY A 127 5.61 5.10 -15.44
CA GLY A 127 5.70 5.53 -14.05
C GLY A 127 4.88 4.67 -13.10
N LEU A 128 3.69 4.22 -13.52
CA LEU A 128 2.84 3.32 -12.72
C LEU A 128 3.47 1.95 -12.53
N VAL A 129 4.01 1.36 -13.60
CA VAL A 129 4.69 0.07 -13.53
C VAL A 129 5.98 0.19 -12.72
N GLU A 130 6.78 1.23 -12.96
CA GLU A 130 8.01 1.51 -12.21
C GLU A 130 7.72 1.73 -10.72
N GLY A 131 6.73 2.55 -10.38
CA GLY A 131 6.30 2.79 -9.01
C GLY A 131 5.78 1.53 -8.33
N THR A 132 5.07 0.66 -9.05
CA THR A 132 4.60 -0.62 -8.52
C THR A 132 5.75 -1.58 -8.23
N ILE A 133 6.75 -1.65 -9.10
CA ILE A 133 7.94 -2.47 -8.87
C ILE A 133 8.75 -1.92 -7.69
N LEU A 134 9.00 -0.61 -7.65
CA LEU A 134 9.69 0.03 -6.53
C LEU A 134 8.98 -0.29 -5.22
N CYS A 135 7.66 -0.11 -5.16
CA CYS A 135 6.87 -0.43 -3.98
C CYS A 135 7.00 -1.91 -3.59
N LYS A 136 6.97 -2.85 -4.54
CA LYS A 136 7.18 -4.29 -4.24
C LYS A 136 8.58 -4.60 -3.72
N VAL A 137 9.60 -3.94 -4.26
CA VAL A 137 11.00 -4.15 -3.87
C VAL A 137 11.28 -3.53 -2.51
N THR A 138 10.68 -2.39 -2.20
CA THR A 138 10.85 -1.70 -0.91
C THR A 138 9.94 -2.27 0.19
N PHE A 139 8.83 -2.94 -0.17
CA PHE A 139 7.84 -3.46 0.79
C PHE A 139 8.41 -4.36 1.91
N PRO A 140 9.39 -5.25 1.68
CA PRO A 140 9.94 -6.08 2.76
C PRO A 140 10.60 -5.28 3.88
N ILE A 141 11.15 -4.10 3.54
CA ILE A 141 11.78 -3.18 4.50
C ILE A 141 10.72 -2.23 5.04
N TRP A 142 9.88 -1.69 4.15
CA TRP A 142 8.96 -0.60 4.49
C TRP A 142 7.70 -1.08 5.22
N GLY A 143 7.15 -2.23 4.85
CA GLY A 143 5.94 -2.78 5.45
C GLY A 143 6.05 -3.02 6.96
N PRO A 144 7.11 -3.70 7.46
CA PRO A 144 7.31 -3.86 8.90
C PRO A 144 7.49 -2.54 9.64
N LEU A 145 8.19 -1.58 9.03
CA LEU A 145 8.47 -0.27 9.64
C LEU A 145 7.20 0.58 9.73
N GLU A 146 6.38 0.58 8.68
CA GLU A 146 5.08 1.24 8.64
C GLU A 146 4.11 0.63 9.67
N LEU A 147 4.04 -0.70 9.76
CA LEU A 147 3.24 -1.38 10.78
C LEU A 147 3.72 -1.02 12.20
N TRP A 148 5.03 -1.02 12.42
CA TRP A 148 5.63 -0.63 13.70
C TRP A 148 5.27 0.81 14.08
N ALA A 149 5.37 1.75 13.14
CA ALA A 149 4.99 3.14 13.35
C ALA A 149 3.50 3.30 13.69
N ILE A 150 2.61 2.57 13.01
CA ILE A 150 1.16 2.60 13.28
C ILE A 150 0.86 2.08 14.68
N MET A 151 1.45 0.94 15.08
CA MET A 151 1.25 0.38 16.42
C MET A 151 1.75 1.36 17.50
N HIS A 152 2.92 1.97 17.29
CA HIS A 152 3.48 2.94 18.21
C HIS A 152 2.58 4.18 18.34
N PHE A 153 2.06 4.67 17.22
CA PHE A 153 1.11 5.78 17.20
C PHE A 153 -0.19 5.46 17.96
N MET A 154 -0.77 4.27 17.75
CA MET A 154 -1.98 3.85 18.46
C MET A 154 -1.76 3.68 19.95
N LYS A 155 -0.62 3.12 20.36
CA LYS A 155 -0.23 3.03 21.77
C LYS A 155 -0.16 4.42 22.42
N HIS A 156 0.43 5.41 21.74
CA HIS A 156 0.46 6.79 22.23
C HIS A 156 -0.93 7.42 22.33
N ARG A 157 -1.81 7.17 21.36
CA ARG A 157 -3.20 7.66 21.43
C ARG A 157 -3.97 7.05 22.60
N GLY A 158 -3.75 5.77 22.91
CA GLY A 158 -4.33 5.12 24.09
C GLY A 158 -3.88 5.78 25.40
N ALA A 159 -2.59 6.10 25.54
CA ALA A 159 -2.07 6.79 26.71
C ALA A 159 -2.65 8.22 26.88
N ILE A 160 -2.85 8.93 25.77
CA ILE A 160 -3.48 10.26 25.78
C ILE A 160 -4.97 10.15 26.12
N ALA A 161 -5.68 9.16 25.58
CA ALA A 161 -7.09 8.94 25.90
C ALA A 161 -7.30 8.57 27.38
N ALA A 162 -6.43 7.74 27.95
CA ALA A 162 -6.45 7.37 29.36
C ALA A 162 -6.15 8.53 30.32
N THR A 163 -5.55 9.62 29.83
CA THR A 163 -5.28 10.83 30.60
C THR A 163 -6.28 11.95 30.31
N SER A 164 -7.27 11.71 29.45
CA SER A 164 -8.31 12.69 29.16
C SER A 164 -9.29 12.78 30.33
N PRO A 165 -9.50 13.96 30.94
CA PRO A 165 -10.40 14.15 32.09
C PRO A 165 -11.88 13.90 31.78
N GLU A 166 -12.23 13.69 30.50
CA GLU A 166 -13.57 13.23 30.11
C GLU A 166 -13.91 11.83 30.63
N GLY A 167 -12.91 10.96 30.82
CA GLY A 167 -13.12 9.65 31.45
C GLY A 167 -13.61 9.79 32.89
N ASP A 168 -12.96 10.68 33.66
CA ASP A 168 -13.33 10.98 35.03
C ASP A 168 -14.73 11.60 35.11
N LEU A 169 -15.07 12.47 34.15
CA LEU A 169 -16.42 13.05 34.07
C LEU A 169 -17.48 11.97 33.83
N TYR A 170 -17.25 11.02 32.93
CA TYR A 170 -18.23 9.97 32.64
C TYR A 170 -18.44 9.02 33.83
N GLU A 171 -17.35 8.63 34.50
CA GLU A 171 -17.45 7.90 35.77
C GLU A 171 -18.21 8.72 36.81
N GLN A 172 -17.88 10.00 36.97
CA GLN A 172 -18.56 10.89 37.91
C GLN A 172 -20.06 11.05 37.61
N TYR A 173 -20.45 11.17 36.35
CA TYR A 173 -21.86 11.22 35.94
C TYR A 173 -22.58 9.89 36.19
N SER A 174 -21.94 8.75 35.93
CA SER A 174 -22.54 7.45 36.20
C SER A 174 -22.75 7.20 37.69
N HIS A 175 -21.80 7.64 38.53
CA HIS A 175 -21.94 7.60 39.99
C HIS A 175 -23.06 8.53 40.47
N ALA A 176 -23.18 9.73 39.90
CA ALA A 176 -24.26 10.65 40.23
C ALA A 176 -25.65 10.09 39.84
N ALA A 177 -25.77 9.46 38.67
CA ALA A 177 -27.01 8.85 38.20
C ALA A 177 -27.46 7.68 39.09
N ASN A 178 -26.54 6.77 39.44
CA ASN A 178 -26.84 5.64 40.32
C ASN A 178 -27.24 6.12 41.73
N ALA A 179 -26.57 7.16 42.26
CA ALA A 179 -26.94 7.74 43.55
C ALA A 179 -28.34 8.37 43.56
N THR A 180 -28.82 8.88 42.41
CA THR A 180 -30.20 9.38 42.31
C THR A 180 -31.24 8.27 42.24
N GLU A 181 -30.91 7.11 41.66
CA GLU A 181 -31.80 5.93 41.66
C GLU A 181 -31.95 5.36 43.08
N ASP A 182 -30.86 5.23 43.83
CA ASP A 182 -30.89 4.77 45.23
C ASP A 182 -31.70 5.71 46.14
N ALA A 183 -31.71 7.02 45.83
CA ALA A 183 -32.51 8.00 46.57
C ALA A 183 -34.01 7.92 46.25
N GLN A 184 -34.40 7.45 45.06
CA GLN A 184 -35.81 7.28 44.70
C GLN A 184 -36.46 6.06 45.37
N ASP A 185 -35.69 5.03 45.68
CA ASP A 185 -36.20 3.83 46.37
C ASP A 185 -36.46 4.06 47.88
N MET A 186 -35.99 5.19 48.43
CA MET A 186 -36.30 5.63 49.80
C MET A 186 -37.55 6.51 49.90
N SER A 187 -38.36 6.62 48.83
CA SER A 187 -39.62 7.36 48.90
C SER A 187 -40.58 6.64 49.85
N PRO A 188 -40.98 7.25 50.99
CA PRO A 188 -41.83 6.60 51.97
C PRO A 188 -43.16 6.27 51.31
N GLY A 189 -43.50 4.98 51.27
CA GLY A 189 -44.80 4.52 50.79
C GLY A 189 -45.90 5.28 51.53
N PHE A 190 -46.62 6.13 50.79
CA PHE A 190 -47.80 6.80 51.31
C PHE A 190 -48.85 5.72 51.60
N LEU A 191 -49.00 5.42 52.89
CA LEU A 191 -50.10 4.64 53.49
C LEU A 191 -51.39 5.47 53.55
#